data_AF-A0A353RXW5-F1
#
_entry.id   AF-A0A353RXW5-F1
#
_cell.length_a   1.000
_cell.length_b   1.000
_cell.length_c   1.000
_cell.angle_alpha   90.00
_cell.angle_beta   90.00
_cell.angle_gamma   90.00
#
_symmetry.space_group_name_H-M   'P 1'
#
loop_
_entity.id
_entity.type
_entity.pdbx_description
1 polymer ?
#
loop_
_entity_poly.entity_id
_entity_poly.type
_entity_poly.pdbx_seq_one_letter_code
_entity_poly.pdbx_strand_id
1 'polypeptide(L)'
;MYNNKQFVLDPIIKRKLFSKGGMRQMKVLQTALLVCLLFIFGCEKHAQLKERSASKIEAKQDEQAVDVKNNSFKPFYIYSNKGSRENHYVPSGFMPNGKCLAFSDDYTENCYSERTCMRIVYGVQCSREDQNWAGIYWLNPPNNWGQRKGGYNLTGAQKLSFWAKGENGGEQIQEITIGGITGNYPDSDIAVIGPIILTKEWKEYTVDLRGKDLSYISGGFSWTTSADVNSQSCIFYLDEIKFE
;
A
#
# COMPACT_ATOMS: atom_id res chain seq x y z
N MET A 1 -25.15 -13.69 -27.16
CA MET A 1 -25.67 -14.24 -25.90
C MET A 1 -24.55 -15.00 -25.22
N TYR A 2 -23.86 -14.37 -24.28
CA TYR A 2 -22.83 -15.01 -23.46
C TYR A 2 -23.16 -14.71 -22.00
N ASN A 3 -23.38 -15.78 -21.24
CA ASN A 3 -23.79 -15.77 -19.85
C ASN A 3 -22.63 -15.31 -18.96
N ASN A 4 -22.76 -14.13 -18.35
CA ASN A 4 -21.90 -13.69 -17.25
C ASN A 4 -22.43 -14.32 -15.95
N LYS A 5 -21.68 -15.26 -15.38
CA LYS A 5 -21.92 -15.75 -14.02
C LYS A 5 -21.42 -14.69 -13.03
N GLN A 6 -22.39 -14.09 -12.33
CA GLN A 6 -22.22 -13.26 -11.15
C GLN A 6 -21.40 -14.02 -10.08
N PHE A 7 -20.27 -13.46 -9.64
CA PHE A 7 -19.61 -13.89 -8.41
C PHE A 7 -20.03 -12.97 -7.29
N VAL A 8 -20.90 -13.47 -6.42
CA VAL A 8 -21.30 -12.85 -5.14
C VAL A 8 -20.37 -13.41 -4.07
N LEU A 9 -19.68 -12.55 -3.33
CA LEU A 9 -18.87 -12.94 -2.18
C LEU A 9 -19.76 -13.22 -0.96
N ASP A 10 -19.52 -14.34 -0.31
CA ASP A 10 -20.31 -14.96 0.77
C ASP A 10 -20.13 -14.22 2.14
N PRO A 11 -21.21 -13.81 2.85
CA PRO A 11 -21.13 -13.02 4.08
C PRO A 11 -20.82 -13.79 5.38
N ILE A 12 -20.29 -15.03 5.32
CA ILE A 12 -20.07 -15.90 6.50
C ILE A 12 -18.65 -15.74 7.10
N ILE A 13 -18.16 -14.51 7.32
CA ILE A 13 -16.95 -14.27 8.18
C ILE A 13 -17.12 -13.00 9.03
N LYS A 14 -18.32 -12.79 9.59
CA LYS A 14 -18.58 -11.66 10.52
C LYS A 14 -19.08 -12.05 11.92
N ARG A 15 -19.05 -13.32 12.31
CA ARG A 15 -19.46 -13.77 13.65
C ARG A 15 -18.55 -14.85 14.22
N LYS A 16 -17.41 -14.44 14.79
CA LYS A 16 -16.70 -15.21 15.82
C LYS A 16 -15.55 -14.36 16.38
N LEU A 17 -15.87 -13.33 17.17
CA LEU A 17 -14.89 -12.66 18.03
C LEU A 17 -15.57 -11.75 19.07
N PHE A 18 -16.71 -12.15 19.64
CA PHE A 18 -17.23 -11.56 20.88
C PHE A 18 -18.14 -12.56 21.58
N SER A 19 -17.58 -13.36 22.50
CA SER A 19 -18.37 -13.99 23.56
C SER A 19 -17.48 -14.55 24.66
N LYS A 20 -17.81 -14.14 25.89
CA LYS A 20 -17.53 -14.74 27.20
C LYS A 20 -16.19 -14.40 27.87
N GLY A 21 -16.31 -13.45 28.80
CA GLY A 21 -15.47 -13.37 29.99
C GLY A 21 -15.71 -14.52 30.96
N GLY A 22 -14.85 -14.58 31.98
CA GLY A 22 -14.93 -15.56 33.05
C GLY A 22 -13.75 -15.43 34.02
N MET A 23 -13.89 -14.50 34.96
CA MET A 23 -13.04 -14.34 36.14
C MET A 23 -13.21 -15.55 37.07
N ARG A 24 -12.13 -16.24 37.46
CA ARG A 24 -12.09 -17.08 38.66
C ARG A 24 -10.68 -17.19 39.23
N GLN A 25 -10.57 -16.67 40.45
CA GLN A 25 -9.46 -16.81 41.40
C GLN A 25 -9.28 -18.27 41.82
N MET A 26 -8.03 -18.72 41.99
CA MET A 26 -7.70 -19.81 42.92
C MET A 26 -6.22 -19.73 43.35
N LYS A 27 -6.03 -19.60 44.67
CA LYS A 27 -4.74 -19.60 45.38
C LYS A 27 -4.29 -21.04 45.65
N VAL A 28 -3.02 -21.38 45.39
CA VAL A 28 -2.23 -22.43 46.09
C VAL A 28 -0.74 -22.11 45.82
N LEU A 29 -0.02 -21.43 46.72
CA LEU A 29 0.84 -21.97 47.78
C LEU A 29 1.90 -23.00 47.31
N GLN A 30 3.17 -22.58 47.16
CA GLN A 30 4.32 -23.26 47.77
C GLN A 30 5.64 -22.47 47.60
N THR A 31 6.32 -22.34 48.74
CA THR A 31 7.58 -21.67 49.05
C THR A 31 8.81 -22.49 48.68
N ALA A 32 9.87 -21.85 48.18
CA ALA A 32 11.26 -22.23 48.45
C ALA A 32 12.19 -21.02 48.32
N LEU A 33 13.14 -20.94 49.25
CA LEU A 33 13.93 -19.78 49.65
C LEU A 33 15.41 -20.00 49.30
N LEU A 34 16.15 -18.90 49.14
CA LEU A 34 17.53 -18.69 49.60
C LEU A 34 18.73 -18.85 48.61
N VAL A 35 19.27 -17.69 48.20
CA VAL A 35 20.67 -17.19 48.31
C VAL A 35 21.84 -17.99 47.69
N CYS A 36 22.67 -17.30 46.89
CA CYS A 36 24.11 -17.12 47.19
C CYS A 36 24.79 -16.11 46.25
N LEU A 37 25.35 -15.08 46.88
CA LEU A 37 26.20 -14.01 46.34
C LEU A 37 27.65 -14.51 46.15
N LEU A 38 28.29 -13.97 45.10
CA LEU A 38 29.68 -13.50 45.01
C LEU A 38 30.82 -14.42 45.51
N PHE A 39 31.68 -14.83 44.56
CA PHE A 39 33.10 -15.08 44.83
C PHE A 39 33.96 -14.15 43.97
N ILE A 40 34.64 -13.24 44.65
CA ILE A 40 35.79 -12.45 44.19
C ILE A 40 37.03 -12.98 44.96
N PHE A 41 38.22 -12.61 44.49
CA PHE A 41 39.58 -12.94 44.93
C PHE A 41 40.14 -14.20 44.27
N GLY A 42 41.23 -14.18 43.50
CA GLY A 42 42.28 -13.17 43.31
C GLY A 42 43.59 -13.93 43.17
N CYS A 43 44.44 -13.57 42.20
CA CYS A 43 45.87 -13.85 42.32
C CYS A 43 46.67 -12.87 41.44
N GLU A 44 47.51 -12.12 42.14
CA GLU A 44 48.46 -11.13 41.65
C GLU A 44 49.84 -11.79 41.48
N LYS A 45 50.70 -11.15 40.66
CA LYS A 45 52.13 -11.40 40.37
C LYS A 45 52.43 -12.23 39.11
N HIS A 46 52.78 -11.54 38.02
CA HIS A 46 54.17 -11.15 37.75
C HIS A 46 54.23 -10.29 36.50
N ALA A 47 54.70 -9.05 36.70
CA ALA A 47 55.07 -8.13 35.64
C ALA A 47 56.40 -8.55 35.00
N GLN A 48 56.58 -8.04 33.78
CA GLN A 48 57.80 -8.04 32.97
C GLN A 48 58.09 -9.32 32.17
N LEU A 49 57.59 -9.34 30.93
CA LEU A 49 58.32 -9.72 29.71
C LEU A 49 57.36 -9.63 28.51
N LYS A 50 56.92 -8.43 28.12
CA LYS A 50 56.23 -8.25 26.82
C LYS A 50 56.22 -6.82 26.27
N GLU A 51 57.23 -6.00 26.56
CA GLU A 51 57.33 -4.63 26.02
C GLU A 51 58.09 -4.51 24.68
N ARG A 52 58.26 -5.60 23.92
CA ARG A 52 58.95 -5.52 22.61
C ARG A 52 58.15 -5.99 21.40
N SER A 53 56.83 -6.11 21.53
CA SER A 53 55.95 -6.50 20.41
C SER A 53 54.77 -5.55 20.17
N ALA A 54 54.84 -4.30 20.64
CA ALA A 54 53.77 -3.31 20.52
C ALA A 54 53.99 -2.24 19.42
N SER A 55 54.90 -2.47 18.45
CA SER A 55 55.14 -1.52 17.35
C SER A 55 55.03 -2.14 15.95
N LYS A 56 54.32 -3.26 15.78
CA LYS A 56 54.14 -3.88 14.45
C LYS A 56 52.80 -4.59 14.28
N ILE A 57 51.73 -3.98 14.79
CA ILE A 57 50.35 -4.27 14.41
C ILE A 57 49.62 -2.93 14.21
N GLU A 58 50.18 -2.08 13.35
CA GLU A 58 49.48 -0.93 12.75
C GLU A 58 49.81 -0.97 11.26
N ALA A 59 49.02 -1.76 10.52
CA ALA A 59 48.86 -1.74 9.05
C ALA A 59 48.18 -3.04 8.63
N LYS A 60 46.85 -3.10 8.78
CA LYS A 60 45.89 -3.87 7.97
C LYS A 60 44.50 -3.73 8.60
N GLN A 61 44.01 -2.50 8.62
CA GLN A 61 42.58 -2.27 8.46
C GLN A 61 42.43 -1.97 6.98
N ASP A 62 42.09 -3.01 6.23
CA ASP A 62 41.64 -2.86 4.85
C ASP A 62 40.32 -2.09 4.93
N GLU A 63 40.35 -0.90 4.37
CA GLU A 63 39.23 -0.02 4.15
C GLU A 63 38.32 -0.66 3.09
N GLN A 64 37.51 -1.62 3.51
CA GLN A 64 36.22 -1.85 2.86
C GLN A 64 35.18 -1.12 3.69
N ALA A 65 35.05 0.18 3.41
CA ALA A 65 33.78 0.84 3.58
C ALA A 65 32.76 0.00 2.79
N VAL A 66 32.00 -0.83 3.51
CA VAL A 66 30.74 -1.33 3.00
C VAL A 66 29.94 -0.07 2.73
N ASP A 67 29.90 0.32 1.46
CA ASP A 67 28.88 1.18 0.91
C ASP A 67 27.57 0.47 1.23
N VAL A 68 27.02 0.75 2.42
CA VAL A 68 25.59 0.62 2.67
C VAL A 68 24.99 1.67 1.75
N LYS A 69 24.96 1.35 0.45
CA LYS A 69 24.04 2.00 -0.47
C LYS A 69 22.74 1.88 0.26
N ASN A 70 22.25 3.02 0.70
CA ASN A 70 20.89 3.17 1.14
C ASN A 70 20.06 2.76 -0.08
N ASN A 71 19.78 1.46 -0.20
CA ASN A 71 19.05 0.82 -1.29
C ASN A 71 17.58 1.16 -1.11
N SER A 72 17.33 2.46 -1.00
CA SER A 72 16.04 3.10 -0.91
C SER A 72 15.37 2.86 -2.25
N PHE A 73 14.17 2.32 -2.17
CA PHE A 73 13.32 2.15 -3.34
C PHE A 73 13.17 3.51 -4.02
N LYS A 74 13.43 3.57 -5.34
CA LYS A 74 13.23 4.80 -6.10
C LYS A 74 11.73 4.96 -6.34
N PRO A 75 11.15 6.14 -6.08
CA PRO A 75 9.73 6.35 -6.32
C PRO A 75 9.31 5.90 -7.72
N PHE A 76 8.24 5.10 -7.77
CA PHE A 76 7.69 4.57 -9.01
C PHE A 76 6.31 5.17 -9.24
N TYR A 77 6.26 6.16 -10.13
CA TYR A 77 5.06 6.93 -10.38
C TYR A 77 4.03 6.17 -11.22
N ILE A 78 2.79 6.19 -10.75
CA ILE A 78 1.61 5.92 -11.58
C ILE A 78 1.17 7.22 -12.24
N TYR A 79 1.16 8.32 -11.47
CA TYR A 79 0.86 9.65 -11.97
C TYR A 79 1.60 10.73 -11.19
N SER A 80 2.33 11.56 -11.92
CA SER A 80 2.86 12.86 -11.47
C SER A 80 2.16 14.00 -12.20
N ASN A 81 2.15 13.94 -13.53
CA ASN A 81 1.57 14.96 -14.40
C ASN A 81 1.20 14.35 -15.75
N LYS A 82 0.25 14.96 -16.48
CA LYS A 82 -0.08 14.55 -17.84
C LYS A 82 1.17 14.54 -18.73
N GLY A 83 1.41 13.40 -19.37
CA GLY A 83 2.52 13.25 -20.32
C GLY A 83 3.90 13.12 -19.68
N SER A 84 3.99 13.07 -18.35
CA SER A 84 5.25 12.76 -17.68
C SER A 84 5.77 11.39 -18.12
N ARG A 85 7.08 11.33 -18.43
CA ARG A 85 7.77 10.08 -18.80
C ARG A 85 7.98 9.14 -17.62
N GLU A 86 7.74 9.63 -16.40
CA GLU A 86 7.82 8.85 -15.17
C GLU A 86 6.53 8.09 -14.87
N ASN A 87 5.41 8.44 -15.54
CA ASN A 87 4.15 7.75 -15.31
C ASN A 87 4.19 6.33 -15.88
N HIS A 88 3.74 5.39 -15.06
CA HIS A 88 3.54 4.00 -15.42
C HIS A 88 2.06 3.63 -15.27
N TYR A 89 1.69 2.48 -15.85
CA TYR A 89 0.31 2.00 -15.95
C TYR A 89 -0.60 2.94 -16.78
N VAL A 90 -1.76 2.43 -17.20
CA VAL A 90 -2.73 3.20 -17.98
C VAL A 90 -4.13 3.04 -17.37
N PRO A 91 -4.87 4.14 -17.11
CA PRO A 91 -6.26 4.10 -16.64
C PRO A 91 -7.15 3.52 -17.73
N SER A 92 -7.25 2.20 -17.75
CA SER A 92 -7.88 1.46 -18.84
C SER A 92 -8.87 0.42 -18.34
N GLY A 93 -8.79 0.03 -17.07
CA GLY A 93 -9.75 -0.86 -16.43
C GLY A 93 -10.98 -0.11 -15.93
N PHE A 94 -11.77 0.48 -16.83
CA PHE A 94 -13.04 1.10 -16.45
C PHE A 94 -14.05 0.03 -16.05
N MET A 95 -14.58 0.14 -14.83
CA MET A 95 -15.46 -0.85 -14.22
C MET A 95 -16.81 -0.25 -13.83
N PRO A 96 -17.89 -1.04 -13.88
CA PRO A 96 -17.98 -2.33 -14.59
C PRO A 96 -17.97 -2.19 -16.12
N ASN A 97 -18.31 -1.00 -16.63
CA ASN A 97 -18.41 -0.73 -18.07
C ASN A 97 -17.98 0.71 -18.47
N GLY A 98 -17.65 1.57 -17.50
CA GLY A 98 -17.28 2.97 -17.74
C GLY A 98 -18.41 3.94 -18.11
N LYS A 99 -19.65 3.47 -18.26
CA LYS A 99 -20.79 4.26 -18.77
C LYS A 99 -21.09 5.50 -17.91
N CYS A 100 -20.98 5.37 -16.60
CA CYS A 100 -21.33 6.43 -15.64
C CYS A 100 -20.10 7.16 -15.07
N LEU A 101 -18.97 7.13 -15.81
CA LEU A 101 -17.73 7.79 -15.42
C LEU A 101 -17.30 8.83 -16.47
N ALA A 102 -16.84 9.97 -15.99
CA ALA A 102 -15.97 10.85 -16.77
C ALA A 102 -14.61 10.95 -16.07
N PHE A 103 -13.54 10.87 -16.86
CA PHE A 103 -12.17 10.87 -16.39
C PHE A 103 -11.34 11.84 -17.22
N SER A 104 -10.54 12.66 -16.55
CA SER A 104 -9.51 13.52 -17.14
C SER A 104 -8.26 13.38 -16.29
N ASP A 105 -7.10 13.26 -16.93
CA ASP A 105 -5.77 13.25 -16.31
C ASP A 105 -4.97 14.52 -16.63
N ASP A 106 -5.64 15.52 -17.20
CA ASP A 106 -5.12 16.82 -17.65
C ASP A 106 -5.88 18.01 -17.06
N TYR A 107 -6.61 17.81 -15.95
CA TYR A 107 -7.30 18.88 -15.25
C TYR A 107 -6.28 19.83 -14.61
N THR A 108 -6.49 21.14 -14.71
CA THR A 108 -5.47 22.15 -14.36
C THR A 108 -5.84 23.05 -13.19
N GLU A 109 -7.06 22.95 -12.66
CA GLU A 109 -7.53 23.87 -11.62
C GLU A 109 -7.30 23.28 -10.22
N ASN A 110 -6.66 24.05 -9.34
CA ASN A 110 -6.49 23.69 -7.92
C ASN A 110 -5.89 22.28 -7.70
N CYS A 111 -4.94 21.86 -8.54
CA CYS A 111 -4.19 20.63 -8.39
C CYS A 111 -3.23 20.69 -7.18
N TYR A 112 -2.84 19.52 -6.67
CA TYR A 112 -1.90 19.46 -5.54
C TYR A 112 -0.48 19.75 -6.00
N SER A 113 -0.05 19.06 -7.06
CA SER A 113 1.21 19.30 -7.75
C SER A 113 1.03 20.31 -8.88
N GLU A 114 2.14 20.85 -9.40
CA GLU A 114 2.08 21.82 -10.50
C GLU A 114 1.53 21.17 -11.78
N ARG A 115 0.82 21.98 -12.60
CA ARG A 115 0.34 21.73 -13.97
C ARG A 115 -0.96 20.93 -14.08
N THR A 116 -1.00 19.65 -13.73
CA THR A 116 -2.17 18.80 -13.96
C THR A 116 -2.41 17.79 -12.85
N CYS A 117 -3.68 17.48 -12.62
CA CYS A 117 -4.14 16.41 -11.73
C CYS A 117 -5.27 15.61 -12.40
N MET A 118 -5.66 14.51 -11.78
CA MET A 118 -6.79 13.73 -12.25
C MET A 118 -8.10 14.29 -11.70
N ARG A 119 -9.12 14.36 -12.56
CA ARG A 119 -10.50 14.64 -12.19
C ARG A 119 -11.37 13.45 -12.55
N ILE A 120 -12.11 12.96 -11.56
CA ILE A 120 -13.05 11.87 -11.68
C ILE A 120 -14.45 12.40 -11.41
N VAL A 121 -15.39 12.06 -12.29
CA VAL A 121 -16.82 12.28 -12.08
C VAL A 121 -17.53 10.93 -12.11
N TYR A 122 -18.16 10.56 -11.00
CA TYR A 122 -19.06 9.43 -10.92
C TYR A 122 -20.52 9.91 -10.92
N GLY A 123 -21.21 9.60 -12.02
CA GLY A 123 -22.62 9.90 -12.21
C GLY A 123 -23.50 8.98 -11.38
N VAL A 124 -23.74 9.34 -10.11
CA VAL A 124 -24.54 8.54 -9.16
C VAL A 124 -25.92 8.18 -9.73
N GLN A 125 -26.68 9.16 -10.26
CA GLN A 125 -27.99 8.87 -10.84
C GLN A 125 -27.92 7.95 -12.06
N CYS A 126 -26.95 8.16 -12.96
CA CYS A 126 -26.69 7.25 -14.08
C CYS A 126 -26.45 5.82 -13.59
N SER A 127 -25.66 5.66 -12.53
CA SER A 127 -25.25 4.35 -12.04
C SER A 127 -26.39 3.58 -11.35
N ARG A 128 -27.36 4.28 -10.74
CA ARG A 128 -28.55 3.66 -10.14
C ARG A 128 -29.42 2.96 -11.19
N GLU A 129 -29.36 3.43 -12.42
CA GLU A 129 -30.01 2.83 -13.59
C GLU A 129 -29.11 1.79 -14.29
N ASP A 130 -27.95 1.48 -13.72
CA ASP A 130 -26.98 0.49 -14.20
C ASP A 130 -26.53 -0.43 -13.05
N GLN A 131 -25.23 -0.52 -12.75
CA GLN A 131 -24.69 -1.48 -11.79
C GLN A 131 -24.58 -0.94 -10.35
N ASN A 132 -24.97 0.32 -10.10
CA ASN A 132 -24.90 0.99 -8.80
C ASN A 132 -23.49 1.15 -8.19
N TRP A 133 -22.43 0.84 -8.96
CA TRP A 133 -21.04 1.02 -8.57
C TRP A 133 -20.17 1.35 -9.79
N ALA A 134 -19.00 1.94 -9.54
CA ALA A 134 -18.02 2.21 -10.58
C ALA A 134 -16.59 2.25 -10.02
N GLY A 135 -15.61 2.12 -10.91
CA GLY A 135 -14.21 2.26 -10.57
C GLY A 135 -13.32 2.33 -11.81
N ILE A 136 -12.06 2.67 -11.60
CA ILE A 136 -11.04 2.65 -12.64
C ILE A 136 -9.82 1.88 -12.10
N TYR A 137 -9.26 1.01 -12.93
CA TYR A 137 -8.01 0.31 -12.69
C TYR A 137 -6.91 0.84 -13.62
N TRP A 138 -5.75 1.15 -13.05
CA TRP A 138 -4.52 1.45 -13.77
C TRP A 138 -3.79 0.14 -14.05
N LEU A 139 -3.77 -0.27 -15.31
CA LEU A 139 -3.31 -1.58 -15.75
C LEU A 139 -2.03 -1.50 -16.58
N ASN A 140 -1.21 -2.56 -16.49
CA ASN A 140 -0.05 -2.76 -17.34
C ASN A 140 0.03 -4.19 -17.91
N PRO A 141 0.02 -4.37 -19.25
CA PRO A 141 -0.32 -3.36 -20.27
C PRO A 141 -1.76 -2.82 -20.13
N PRO A 142 -2.14 -1.80 -20.92
CA PRO A 142 -3.51 -1.31 -20.94
C PRO A 142 -4.52 -2.43 -21.22
N ASN A 143 -5.65 -2.41 -20.51
CA ASN A 143 -6.72 -3.42 -20.59
C ASN A 143 -6.29 -4.85 -20.24
N ASN A 144 -5.20 -5.05 -19.49
CA ASN A 144 -4.73 -6.38 -19.09
C ASN A 144 -5.37 -6.82 -17.76
N TRP A 145 -6.34 -7.74 -17.84
CA TRP A 145 -6.97 -8.38 -16.68
C TRP A 145 -6.35 -9.76 -16.39
N GLY A 146 -5.03 -9.87 -16.51
CA GLY A 146 -4.25 -11.09 -16.22
C GLY A 146 -4.15 -12.10 -17.36
N GLN A 147 -4.64 -11.77 -18.56
CA GLN A 147 -4.52 -12.65 -19.73
C GLN A 147 -3.14 -12.55 -20.42
N ARG A 148 -2.39 -11.47 -20.20
CA ARG A 148 -1.12 -11.18 -20.86
C ARG A 148 -0.01 -10.92 -19.85
N LYS A 149 1.21 -11.32 -20.20
CA LYS A 149 2.41 -10.93 -19.45
C LYS A 149 2.56 -9.40 -19.50
N GLY A 150 2.96 -8.85 -18.37
CA GLY A 150 2.98 -7.44 -18.09
C GLY A 150 3.66 -7.20 -16.77
N GLY A 151 3.00 -6.38 -15.96
CA GLY A 151 3.38 -6.12 -14.59
C GLY A 151 4.73 -5.43 -14.43
N TYR A 152 4.94 -4.86 -13.24
CA TYR A 152 6.22 -4.33 -12.82
C TYR A 152 6.69 -5.08 -11.58
N ASN A 153 8.01 -5.19 -11.44
CA ASN A 153 8.62 -5.61 -10.19
C ASN A 153 8.83 -4.36 -9.34
N LEU A 154 8.08 -4.28 -8.24
CA LEU A 154 8.09 -3.18 -7.28
C LEU A 154 8.63 -3.64 -5.92
N THR A 155 9.41 -4.74 -5.90
CA THR A 155 10.07 -5.25 -4.70
C THR A 155 10.90 -4.15 -4.05
N GLY A 156 10.66 -3.92 -2.76
CA GLY A 156 11.32 -2.89 -1.97
C GLY A 156 10.44 -1.69 -1.65
N ALA A 157 9.34 -1.48 -2.39
CA ALA A 157 8.33 -0.49 -2.01
C ALA A 157 7.68 -0.90 -0.68
N GLN A 158 7.56 0.05 0.22
CA GLN A 158 6.97 -0.11 1.55
C GLN A 158 5.57 0.49 1.63
N LYS A 159 5.24 1.42 0.74
CA LYS A 159 3.91 2.02 0.65
C LYS A 159 3.57 2.44 -0.78
N LEU A 160 2.30 2.69 -1.01
CA LEU A 160 1.85 3.56 -2.10
C LEU A 160 1.23 4.81 -1.47
N SER A 161 1.65 5.99 -1.92
CA SER A 161 1.09 7.28 -1.52
C SER A 161 0.29 7.89 -2.65
N PHE A 162 -0.76 8.63 -2.30
CA PHE A 162 -1.52 9.44 -3.24
C PHE A 162 -2.18 10.62 -2.53
N TRP A 163 -2.36 11.71 -3.24
CA TRP A 163 -3.14 12.86 -2.78
C TRP A 163 -4.56 12.76 -3.30
N ALA A 164 -5.54 13.06 -2.45
CA ALA A 164 -6.93 13.11 -2.85
C ALA A 164 -7.72 14.22 -2.15
N LYS A 165 -8.70 14.77 -2.86
CA LYS A 165 -9.75 15.63 -2.31
C LYS A 165 -11.08 15.40 -3.04
N GLY A 166 -12.18 15.69 -2.36
CA GLY A 166 -13.51 15.77 -2.95
C GLY A 166 -13.80 17.18 -3.47
N GLU A 167 -14.79 17.31 -4.35
CA GLU A 167 -15.28 18.60 -4.83
C GLU A 167 -15.93 19.41 -3.69
N ASN A 168 -16.77 18.74 -2.90
CA ASN A 168 -17.54 19.35 -1.82
C ASN A 168 -17.04 18.89 -0.44
N GLY A 169 -16.33 17.77 -0.37
CA GLY A 169 -16.07 17.05 0.86
C GLY A 169 -17.27 16.15 1.21
N GLY A 170 -16.98 14.98 1.78
CA GLY A 170 -17.97 13.95 2.07
C GLY A 170 -18.12 12.90 0.96
N GLU A 171 -17.55 13.13 -0.23
CA GLU A 171 -17.45 12.09 -1.27
C GLU A 171 -16.69 10.88 -0.71
N GLN A 172 -17.23 9.68 -0.94
CA GLN A 172 -16.67 8.46 -0.39
C GLN A 172 -16.09 7.58 -1.49
N ILE A 173 -14.81 7.25 -1.38
CA ILE A 173 -14.19 6.13 -2.07
C ILE A 173 -14.38 4.90 -1.17
N GLN A 174 -14.95 3.83 -1.72
CA GLN A 174 -15.22 2.62 -0.94
C GLN A 174 -13.96 1.82 -0.71
N GLU A 175 -13.16 1.63 -1.77
CA GLU A 175 -11.89 0.91 -1.69
C GLU A 175 -10.85 1.54 -2.61
N ILE A 176 -9.60 1.52 -2.15
CA ILE A 176 -8.40 1.67 -2.97
C ILE A 176 -7.69 0.32 -2.99
N THR A 177 -7.35 -0.17 -4.18
CA THR A 177 -6.76 -1.50 -4.37
C THR A 177 -5.49 -1.44 -5.20
N ILE A 178 -4.46 -2.14 -4.73
CA ILE A 178 -3.19 -2.37 -5.41
C ILE A 178 -3.04 -3.87 -5.64
N GLY A 179 -2.56 -4.28 -6.82
CA GLY A 179 -2.38 -5.69 -7.17
C GLY A 179 -3.71 -6.39 -7.43
N GLY A 180 -3.82 -7.67 -7.09
CA GLY A 180 -5.10 -8.40 -7.12
C GLY A 180 -5.64 -8.79 -8.50
N ILE A 181 -4.95 -8.47 -9.61
CA ILE A 181 -5.33 -8.99 -10.93
C ILE A 181 -5.12 -10.51 -10.95
N THR A 182 -6.13 -11.25 -11.37
CA THR A 182 -6.09 -12.73 -11.47
C THR A 182 -6.00 -13.18 -12.92
N GLY A 183 -5.55 -14.41 -13.18
CA GLY A 183 -5.58 -14.99 -14.52
C GLY A 183 -4.36 -15.88 -14.79
N ASN A 184 -3.90 -15.89 -16.05
CA ASN A 184 -2.71 -16.63 -16.45
C ASN A 184 -1.41 -15.96 -15.96
N TYR A 185 -1.48 -14.64 -15.75
CA TYR A 185 -0.39 -13.81 -15.21
C TYR A 185 -0.93 -13.02 -14.02
N PRO A 186 -1.18 -13.70 -12.88
CA PRO A 186 -1.76 -13.05 -11.71
C PRO A 186 -0.75 -12.10 -11.06
N ASP A 187 -1.27 -11.08 -10.40
CA ASP A 187 -0.49 -10.26 -9.48
C ASP A 187 -0.02 -11.10 -8.30
N SER A 188 1.20 -10.81 -7.87
CA SER A 188 1.88 -11.54 -6.78
C SER A 188 1.20 -11.36 -5.42
N ASP A 189 0.56 -10.22 -5.17
CA ASP A 189 -0.19 -9.95 -3.95
C ASP A 189 -1.29 -8.90 -4.21
N ILE A 190 -2.04 -8.56 -3.17
CA ILE A 190 -3.07 -7.53 -3.15
C ILE A 190 -2.96 -6.72 -1.85
N ALA A 191 -3.14 -5.41 -1.95
CA ALA A 191 -3.32 -4.53 -0.79
C ALA A 191 -4.57 -3.66 -1.00
N VAL A 192 -5.34 -3.48 0.06
CA VAL A 192 -6.61 -2.73 0.03
C VAL A 192 -6.68 -1.81 1.24
N ILE A 193 -7.16 -0.58 1.03
CA ILE A 193 -7.62 0.31 2.11
C ILE A 193 -9.01 0.84 1.78
N GLY A 194 -9.77 1.21 2.80
CA GLY A 194 -11.09 1.81 2.63
C GLY A 194 -12.01 1.54 3.82
N PRO A 195 -13.13 2.27 3.94
CA PRO A 195 -13.51 3.40 3.08
C PRO A 195 -12.69 4.66 3.36
N ILE A 196 -12.62 5.55 2.37
CA ILE A 196 -12.02 6.89 2.50
C ILE A 196 -13.12 7.93 2.28
N ILE A 197 -13.36 8.76 3.29
CA ILE A 197 -14.25 9.92 3.18
C ILE A 197 -13.38 11.13 2.88
N LEU A 198 -13.54 11.70 1.69
CA LEU A 198 -12.71 12.77 1.20
C LEU A 198 -13.09 14.10 1.84
N THR A 199 -12.08 14.93 2.10
CA THR A 199 -12.28 16.33 2.47
C THR A 199 -12.23 17.22 1.23
N LYS A 200 -12.71 18.45 1.37
CA LYS A 200 -12.56 19.47 0.32
C LYS A 200 -11.10 19.90 0.12
N GLU A 201 -10.28 19.78 1.16
CA GLU A 201 -8.84 20.03 1.12
C GLU A 201 -8.07 18.78 0.69
N TRP A 202 -6.97 19.00 -0.03
CA TRP A 202 -6.01 17.96 -0.38
C TRP A 202 -5.44 17.29 0.87
N LYS A 203 -5.48 15.96 0.89
CA LYS A 203 -4.85 15.14 1.91
C LYS A 203 -4.08 14.00 1.27
N GLU A 204 -2.95 13.67 1.87
CA GLU A 204 -2.20 12.47 1.52
C GLU A 204 -2.82 11.24 2.20
N TYR A 205 -2.92 10.16 1.43
CA TYR A 205 -3.32 8.85 1.89
C TYR A 205 -2.24 7.85 1.53
N THR A 206 -2.13 6.79 2.32
CA THR A 206 -1.12 5.74 2.10
C THR A 206 -1.73 4.34 2.21
N VAL A 207 -1.28 3.45 1.34
CA VAL A 207 -1.50 2.00 1.42
C VAL A 207 -0.20 1.38 1.95
N ASP A 208 -0.26 0.67 3.07
CA ASP A 208 0.89 -0.06 3.62
C ASP A 208 1.17 -1.31 2.77
N LEU A 209 2.39 -1.41 2.25
CA LEU A 209 2.85 -2.53 1.42
C LEU A 209 3.95 -3.35 2.11
N ARG A 210 4.29 -3.06 3.37
CA ARG A 210 5.32 -3.83 4.08
C ARG A 210 4.92 -5.29 4.18
N GLY A 211 5.85 -6.16 3.78
CA GLY A 211 5.65 -7.61 3.79
C GLY A 211 4.80 -8.15 2.63
N LYS A 212 4.36 -7.30 1.69
CA LYS A 212 3.70 -7.73 0.47
C LYS A 212 4.71 -8.28 -0.55
N ASP A 213 4.30 -9.30 -1.29
CA ASP A 213 5.03 -9.70 -2.49
C ASP A 213 4.68 -8.75 -3.64
N LEU A 214 5.64 -7.93 -4.05
CA LEU A 214 5.50 -6.96 -5.13
C LEU A 214 6.36 -7.33 -6.34
N SER A 215 6.77 -8.59 -6.47
CA SER A 215 7.63 -9.06 -7.56
C SER A 215 6.98 -8.98 -8.93
N TYR A 216 5.64 -8.97 -8.99
CA TYR A 216 4.85 -8.82 -10.21
C TYR A 216 3.50 -8.17 -9.92
N ILE A 217 3.33 -6.91 -10.33
CA ILE A 217 2.09 -6.13 -10.16
C ILE A 217 1.67 -5.51 -11.50
N SER A 218 0.56 -5.99 -12.06
CA SER A 218 -0.07 -5.52 -13.30
C SER A 218 -1.24 -4.57 -13.04
N GLY A 219 -1.93 -4.72 -11.91
CA GLY A 219 -2.87 -3.73 -11.39
C GLY A 219 -2.20 -2.74 -10.44
N GLY A 220 -1.75 -1.60 -10.96
CA GLY A 220 -0.95 -0.65 -10.20
C GLY A 220 -1.71 0.12 -9.13
N PHE A 221 -2.94 0.54 -9.44
CA PHE A 221 -3.80 1.30 -8.54
C PHE A 221 -5.25 1.21 -9.04
N SER A 222 -6.18 1.18 -8.12
CA SER A 222 -7.60 1.24 -8.42
C SER A 222 -8.35 1.95 -7.31
N TRP A 223 -9.48 2.53 -7.67
CA TRP A 223 -10.49 3.00 -6.75
C TRP A 223 -11.84 2.43 -7.16
N THR A 224 -12.72 2.20 -6.19
CA THR A 224 -14.13 1.88 -6.41
C THR A 224 -15.04 2.72 -5.52
N THR A 225 -16.26 2.95 -5.98
CA THR A 225 -17.33 3.57 -5.18
C THR A 225 -18.70 3.10 -5.64
N SER A 226 -19.74 3.46 -4.90
CA SER A 226 -21.13 3.13 -5.21
C SER A 226 -22.09 4.27 -4.89
N ALA A 227 -23.27 4.18 -5.49
CA ALA A 227 -24.37 5.12 -5.26
C ALA A 227 -25.00 4.93 -3.86
N ASP A 228 -24.69 3.83 -3.18
CA ASP A 228 -25.11 3.55 -1.79
C ASP A 228 -24.31 4.39 -0.79
N VAL A 229 -23.05 4.70 -1.10
CA VAL A 229 -22.16 5.53 -0.25
C VAL A 229 -22.06 6.97 -0.72
N ASN A 230 -22.57 7.29 -1.91
CA ASN A 230 -22.66 8.65 -2.42
C ASN A 230 -24.09 8.95 -2.87
N SER A 231 -24.83 9.73 -2.08
CA SER A 231 -26.23 10.04 -2.37
C SER A 231 -26.41 11.13 -3.45
N GLN A 232 -25.40 11.98 -3.65
CA GLN A 232 -25.32 13.09 -4.61
C GLN A 232 -24.20 12.88 -5.64
N SER A 233 -23.81 13.92 -6.42
CA SER A 233 -22.66 13.83 -7.33
C SER A 233 -21.38 13.49 -6.58
N CYS A 234 -20.66 12.46 -7.05
CA CYS A 234 -19.34 12.12 -6.51
C CYS A 234 -18.29 12.61 -7.51
N ILE A 235 -17.63 13.71 -7.17
CA ILE A 235 -16.54 14.29 -7.95
C ILE A 235 -15.34 14.38 -7.02
N PHE A 236 -14.21 13.85 -7.46
CA PHE A 236 -13.00 13.88 -6.68
C PHE A 236 -11.77 13.94 -7.57
N TYR A 237 -10.66 14.26 -6.93
CA TYR A 237 -9.40 14.55 -7.58
C TYR A 237 -8.32 13.66 -6.99
N LEU A 238 -7.41 13.21 -7.83
CA LEU A 238 -6.24 12.44 -7.44
C LEU A 238 -4.97 13.10 -8.00
N ASP A 239 -3.88 13.02 -7.27
CA ASP A 239 -2.59 13.57 -7.68
C ASP A 239 -1.43 12.81 -7.01
N GLU A 240 -0.22 12.93 -7.55
CA GLU A 240 1.03 12.36 -7.00
C GLU A 240 0.90 10.91 -6.51
N ILE A 241 0.43 10.02 -7.39
CA ILE A 241 0.23 8.59 -7.12
C ILE A 241 1.52 7.83 -7.40
N LYS A 242 2.14 7.23 -6.37
CA LYS A 242 3.45 6.57 -6.50
C LYS A 242 3.69 5.50 -5.44
N PHE A 243 4.49 4.49 -5.81
CA PHE A 243 5.10 3.56 -4.87
C PHE A 243 6.38 4.15 -4.28
N GLU A 244 6.65 3.89 -3.00
CA GLU A 244 7.79 4.39 -2.22
C GLU A 244 8.32 3.35 -1.24
#